data_AF-A0A7V9IEQ7-F1
#
_entry.id   AF-A0A7V9IEQ7-F1
#
_cell.length_a   1.000
_cell.length_b   1.000
_cell.length_c   1.000
_cell.angle_alpha   90.00
_cell.angle_beta   90.00
_cell.angle_gamma   90.00
#
_symmetry.space_group_name_H-M   'P 1'
#
loop_
_entity.id
_entity.type
_entity.pdbx_description
1 polymer ?
#
loop_
_entity_poly.entity_id
_entity_poly.type
_entity_poly.pdbx_seq_one_letter_code
_entity_poly.pdbx_strand_id
1 'polypeptide(L)' 'SGDFARYDAADERVTLRGNPARIEDAKSGNAQGAEVTVFLRENRVVGEGRSKENPSGRLRTVYKTN' A
#
# COMPACT_ATOMS: atom_id res chain seq x y z
N SER A 1 7.65 -2.21 -2.38
CA SER A 1 8.59 -2.92 -1.48
C SER A 1 7.98 -3.05 -0.10
N GLY A 2 8.33 -4.11 0.64
CA GLY A 2 7.83 -4.39 1.98
C GLY A 2 8.43 -5.70 2.50
N ASP A 3 8.25 -5.98 3.77
CA ASP A 3 8.75 -7.19 4.45
C ASP A 3 7.92 -8.43 4.09
N PHE A 4 6.65 -8.22 3.73
CA PHE A 4 5.72 -9.27 3.33
C PHE A 4 4.86 -8.82 2.16
N ALA A 5 4.55 -9.76 1.26
CA ALA A 5 3.64 -9.58 0.15
C ALA A 5 2.72 -10.80 0.03
N ARG A 6 1.42 -10.54 -0.13
CA ARG A 6 0.43 -11.56 -0.48
C ARG A 6 -0.37 -11.12 -1.69
N TYR A 7 -0.47 -12.01 -2.66
CA TYR A 7 -1.42 -11.88 -3.76
C TYR A 7 -2.63 -12.77 -3.49
N ASP A 8 -3.83 -12.21 -3.63
CA ASP A 8 -5.08 -12.94 -3.63
C ASP A 8 -5.70 -12.87 -5.02
N ALA A 9 -5.76 -14.02 -5.70
CA ALA A 9 -6.28 -14.11 -7.05
C ALA A 9 -7.81 -14.06 -7.13
N ALA A 10 -8.53 -14.44 -6.06
CA ALA A 10 -9.99 -14.40 -6.06
C ALA A 10 -10.49 -12.95 -6.05
N ASP A 11 -9.82 -12.11 -5.27
CA ASP A 11 -10.11 -10.69 -5.12
C ASP A 11 -9.29 -9.79 -6.06
N GLU A 12 -8.34 -10.38 -6.81
CA GLU A 12 -7.33 -9.66 -7.63
C GLU A 12 -6.70 -8.49 -6.88
N ARG A 13 -6.19 -8.78 -5.66
CA ARG A 13 -5.56 -7.78 -4.80
C ARG A 13 -4.20 -8.21 -4.30
N VAL A 14 -3.34 -7.22 -4.08
CA VAL A 14 -2.02 -7.39 -3.50
C VAL A 14 -1.98 -6.64 -2.17
N THR A 15 -1.66 -7.33 -1.08
CA THR A 15 -1.42 -6.71 0.22
C THR A 15 0.07 -6.77 0.53
N LEU A 16 0.66 -5.60 0.75
CA LEU A 16 2.04 -5.39 1.18
C LEU A 16 2.07 -4.94 2.63
N ARG A 17 2.92 -5.55 3.44
CA ARG A 17 3.19 -5.11 4.81
C ARG A 17 4.67 -4.85 5.01
N GLY A 18 4.97 -3.93 5.91
CA GLY A 18 6.34 -3.67 6.35
C GLY A 18 6.44 -2.38 7.15
N ASN A 19 7.66 -2.08 7.62
CA ASN A 19 7.94 -0.89 8.41
C ASN A 19 8.91 0.08 7.68
N PRO A 20 8.48 0.82 6.63
CA PRO A 20 7.15 0.87 6.03
C PRO A 20 7.02 0.04 4.72
N ALA A 21 5.81 -0.46 4.43
CA ALA A 21 5.43 -0.88 3.09
C ALA A 21 5.34 0.34 2.15
N ARG A 22 5.84 0.21 0.92
CA ARG A 22 5.81 1.24 -0.13
C ARG A 22 5.27 0.70 -1.44
N ILE A 23 4.43 1.50 -2.08
CA ILE A 23 4.01 1.34 -3.47
C ILE A 23 4.38 2.60 -4.25
N GLU A 24 4.93 2.39 -5.43
CA GLU A 24 5.24 3.43 -6.40
C GLU A 24 4.49 3.11 -7.69
N ASP A 25 3.60 4.03 -8.08
CA ASP A 25 2.91 4.02 -9.35
C ASP A 25 3.43 5.21 -10.17
N ALA A 26 4.00 4.93 -11.35
CA ALA A 26 4.60 5.96 -12.19
C ALA A 26 3.59 7.03 -12.64
N LYS A 27 2.32 6.67 -12.80
CA LYS A 27 1.20 7.55 -13.20
C LYS A 27 0.55 8.21 -11.98
N SER A 28 0.32 7.45 -10.91
CA SER A 28 -0.60 7.84 -9.83
C SER A 28 0.12 8.43 -8.60
N GLY A 29 1.44 8.25 -8.47
CA GLY A 29 2.24 8.74 -7.35
C GLY A 29 2.75 7.62 -6.43
N ASN A 30 3.00 7.92 -5.16
CA ASN A 30 3.49 6.93 -4.20
C ASN A 30 2.64 6.88 -2.93
N ALA A 31 2.56 5.69 -2.33
CA ALA A 31 1.89 5.44 -1.06
C ALA A 31 2.80 4.64 -0.13
N GLN A 32 2.86 5.02 1.14
CA GLN A 32 3.67 4.36 2.16
C GLN A 32 2.92 4.25 3.48
N GLY A 33 2.91 3.06 4.08
CA GLY A 33 2.20 2.78 5.34
C GLY A 33 2.70 1.51 6.01
N ALA A 34 2.06 1.11 7.11
CA ALA A 34 2.35 -0.18 7.76
C ALA A 34 1.79 -1.35 6.92
N GLU A 35 0.66 -1.11 6.26
CA GLU A 35 0.09 -1.98 5.24
C GLU A 35 -0.36 -1.14 4.03
N VAL A 36 -0.17 -1.66 2.83
CA VAL A 36 -0.70 -1.07 1.59
C VAL A 36 -1.35 -2.18 0.78
N THR A 37 -2.61 -2.01 0.41
CA THR A 37 -3.35 -2.93 -0.46
C THR A 37 -3.65 -2.27 -1.81
N VAL A 38 -3.40 -3.01 -2.89
CA VAL A 38 -3.77 -2.64 -4.26
C VAL A 38 -4.90 -3.53 -4.72
N PHE A 39 -5.98 -2.93 -5.19
CA PHE A 39 -7.07 -3.60 -5.89
C PHE A 39 -6.83 -3.43 -7.39
N LEU A 40 -6.39 -4.50 -8.06
CA LEU A 40 -5.93 -4.44 -9.44
C LEU A 40 -7.08 -4.12 -10.41
N ARG A 41 -8.26 -4.71 -10.17
CA ARG A 41 -9.49 -4.44 -10.96
C ARG A 41 -9.92 -2.99 -10.92
N GLU A 42 -9.78 -2.35 -9.77
CA GLU A 42 -10.23 -0.98 -9.53
C GLU A 42 -9.14 0.05 -9.82
N ASN A 43 -7.91 -0.39 -10.11
CA ASN A 43 -6.70 0.43 -10.15
C ASN A 43 -6.61 1.36 -8.92
N ARG A 44 -6.94 0.81 -7.75
CA ARG A 44 -7.11 1.56 -6.50
C ARG A 44 -6.09 1.11 -5.46
N VAL A 45 -5.49 2.08 -4.78
CA VAL A 45 -4.55 1.85 -3.69
C VAL A 45 -5.16 2.32 -2.37
N VAL A 46 -5.14 1.47 -1.36
CA VAL A 46 -5.54 1.79 0.01
C VAL A 46 -4.34 1.54 0.91
N GLY A 47 -3.94 2.56 1.68
CA GLY A 47 -2.89 2.41 2.66
C GLY A 47 -3.45 2.52 4.07
N GLU A 48 -2.92 1.72 4.99
CA GLU A 48 -3.17 1.83 6.40
C GLU A 48 -1.90 2.33 7.10
N GLY A 49 -2.04 3.44 7.81
CA GLY A 49 -0.93 4.04 8.54
C GLY A 49 -0.51 3.18 9.72
N ARG A 50 -1.48 2.53 10.37
CA ARG A 50 -1.29 1.72 11.58
C ARG A 50 -1.49 0.25 11.23
N SER A 51 -0.79 -0.64 11.91
CA SER A 51 -1.06 -2.07 11.87
C SER A 51 -1.04 -2.63 13.28
N LYS A 52 -1.49 -3.87 13.47
CA LYS A 52 -1.36 -4.56 14.77
C LYS A 52 0.10 -4.62 15.26
N GLU A 53 1.07 -4.66 14.34
CA GLU A 53 2.49 -4.62 14.63
C GLU A 53 3.05 -3.20 14.83
N ASN A 54 2.44 -2.18 14.21
CA ASN A 54 2.85 -0.78 14.38
C ASN A 54 1.63 0.14 14.62
N PRO A 55 1.12 0.19 15.85
CA PRO A 55 -0.06 0.98 16.19
C PRO A 55 0.17 2.49 16.12
N SER A 56 1.44 2.94 16.13
CA SER A 56 1.83 4.36 15.97
C SER A 56 2.11 4.77 14.52
N GLY A 57 2.00 3.86 13.56
CA GLY A 57 2.41 4.12 12.19
C GLY A 57 1.61 5.26 11.52
N ARG A 58 2.24 5.91 10.54
CA ARG A 58 1.68 7.04 9.79
C ARG A 58 1.60 6.68 8.31
N LEU A 59 0.42 6.89 7.72
CA LEU A 59 0.23 6.81 6.28
C LEU A 59 0.79 8.07 5.62
N ARG A 60 1.61 7.90 4.58
CA ARG A 60 2.10 8.97 3.72
C ARG A 60 1.68 8.67 2.28
N THR A 61 1.01 9.64 1.64
CA THR A 61 0.63 9.55 0.23
C THR A 61 1.09 10.81 -0.48
N VAL A 62 1.78 10.65 -1.61
CA VAL A 62 2.18 11.75 -2.49
C VAL A 62 1.53 11.53 -3.84
N TYR A 63 0.61 12.40 -4.20
CA TYR A 63 -0.02 12.42 -5.52
C TYR A 63 0.79 13.33 -6.45
N LYS A 64 1.03 12.89 -7.69
CA LYS A 64 1.57 13.77 -8.72
C LYS A 64 0.44 14.68 -9.23
N THR A 65 0.53 15.97 -8.95
CA THR A 65 -0.25 17.00 -9.67
C THR A 65 0.56 17.45 -10.88
N ASN A 66 0.03 17.21 -12.09
CA ASN A 66 0.53 17.80 -13.33
C ASN A 66 0.21 19.29 -13.38
#